data_AF-A0A375H4V6-F1
#
_entry.id   AF-A0A375H4V6-F1
#
_cell.length_a   1.000
_cell.length_b   1.000
_cell.length_c   1.000
_cell.angle_alpha   90.00
_cell.angle_beta   90.00
_cell.angle_gamma   90.00
#
_symmetry.space_group_name_H-M   'P 1'
#
loop_
_entity.id
_entity.type
_entity.pdbx_description
1 polymer ?
#
loop_
_entity_poly.entity_id
_entity_poly.type
_entity_poly.pdbx_seq_one_letter_code
_entity_poly.pdbx_strand_id
1 'polypeptide(L)'
;MNHWLDEIGRVIASSVCRDVAREYWGPSWRMASSRHIESLGVAVGTHPGLLRSRNEDRHGLVQVTSLNGERLTAAILCDGVGGSEMGDAAASIAIATIIGVLVTCSRATPVKDLLSAAIRASDDSVRSLLHGRGTTTLSIILGSAQGQIVGANVGDSRIFSWQFGELTQLSIDDTLENELKRLPAGDMSALRARGLMGSLSQAIGETGRTANDLKINFIDGEKFPKGAILASDGAWKEAPDGFNAILAHAELASDAMRRVIAFATWAGGTDNISLIAIDDVRKLVRSVDWNDPVESRRGRATVLYGDTKLVLMESGERAMSGSLHNERQAKPVDTHDAPKRPSKPRKNQQARKKPLEPKDDDSRQLAFDVKADEQQGNEQHQAPIKPKVEISTDRDD
;
A
#
# COMPACT_ATOMS: atom_id res chain seq x y z
N MET A 1 -5.42 14.12 4.28
CA MET A 1 -4.87 13.47 3.07
C MET A 1 -3.63 14.21 2.58
N ASN A 2 -3.71 15.42 2.01
CA ASN A 2 -2.54 16.11 1.41
C ASN A 2 -1.34 16.26 2.37
N HIS A 3 -1.52 16.80 3.58
CA HIS A 3 -0.45 16.90 4.59
C HIS A 3 0.30 15.57 4.81
N TRP A 4 -0.45 14.47 4.94
CA TRP A 4 0.12 13.13 5.10
C TRP A 4 0.93 12.67 3.89
N LEU A 5 0.52 13.01 2.66
CA LEU A 5 1.27 12.71 1.44
C LEU A 5 2.55 13.56 1.35
N ASP A 6 2.49 14.82 1.77
CA ASP A 6 3.65 15.72 1.84
C ASP A 6 4.64 15.30 2.94
N GLU A 7 4.19 14.56 3.95
CA GLU A 7 4.94 14.06 5.10
C GLU A 7 5.57 12.69 4.80
N ILE A 8 4.80 11.77 4.22
CA ILE A 8 5.30 10.55 3.57
C ILE A 8 6.38 10.90 2.54
N GLY A 9 6.20 11.98 1.77
CA GLY A 9 7.18 12.44 0.79
C GLY A 9 8.46 13.07 1.36
N ARG A 10 8.50 13.41 2.66
CA ARG A 10 9.74 13.84 3.35
C ARG A 10 10.51 12.65 3.93
N VAL A 11 9.80 11.62 4.39
CA VAL A 11 10.41 10.41 4.98
C VAL A 11 10.82 9.41 3.92
N ILE A 12 10.07 9.30 2.81
CA ILE A 12 10.29 8.26 1.79
C ILE A 12 10.51 8.88 0.40
N ALA A 13 11.74 8.77 -0.08
CA ALA A 13 12.19 9.34 -1.35
C ALA A 13 11.54 8.71 -2.60
N SER A 14 11.17 7.43 -2.54
CA SER A 14 10.54 6.69 -3.65
C SER A 14 9.20 7.29 -4.07
N SER A 15 9.06 7.61 -5.36
CA SER A 15 7.79 7.98 -5.99
C SER A 15 6.80 6.82 -5.99
N VAL A 16 7.27 5.60 -6.25
CA VAL A 16 6.44 4.39 -6.17
C VAL A 16 5.86 4.23 -4.77
N CYS A 17 6.65 4.41 -3.71
CA CYS A 17 6.13 4.38 -2.35
C CYS A 17 5.04 5.43 -2.10
N ARG A 18 5.24 6.69 -2.52
CA ARG A 18 4.22 7.75 -2.34
C ARG A 18 2.91 7.41 -3.02
N ASP A 19 2.97 6.85 -4.23
CA ASP A 19 1.77 6.54 -5.01
C ASP A 19 1.09 5.24 -4.54
N VAL A 20 1.84 4.23 -4.10
CA VAL A 20 1.26 3.07 -3.37
C VAL A 20 0.58 3.53 -2.09
N ALA A 21 1.25 4.33 -1.24
CA ALA A 21 0.68 4.78 0.03
C ALA A 21 -0.60 5.61 -0.17
N ARG A 22 -0.66 6.44 -1.23
CA ARG A 22 -1.88 7.20 -1.58
C ARG A 22 -3.06 6.29 -1.90
N GLU A 23 -2.84 5.26 -2.69
CA GLU A 23 -3.89 4.34 -3.14
C GLU A 23 -4.26 3.31 -2.04
N TYR A 24 -3.31 2.93 -1.18
CA TYR A 24 -3.57 2.09 -0.02
C TYR A 24 -4.34 2.84 1.09
N TRP A 25 -4.29 4.18 1.10
CA TRP A 25 -5.24 5.02 1.85
C TRP A 25 -6.63 5.14 1.19
N GLY A 26 -6.81 4.61 -0.02
CA GLY A 26 -8.02 4.76 -0.81
C GLY A 26 -9.28 4.16 -0.15
N PRO A 27 -10.49 4.64 -0.51
CA PRO A 27 -11.74 4.09 0.02
C PRO A 27 -11.99 2.63 -0.40
N SER A 28 -11.28 2.14 -1.42
CA SER A 28 -11.34 0.79 -2.01
C SER A 28 -11.31 -0.33 -0.94
N TRP A 29 -10.52 -0.15 0.12
CA TRP A 29 -10.33 -1.13 1.19
C TRP A 29 -11.56 -1.33 2.09
N ARG A 30 -12.54 -0.42 2.04
CA ARG A 30 -13.77 -0.48 2.86
C ARG A 30 -14.78 -1.52 2.37
N MET A 31 -14.52 -2.16 1.24
CA MET A 31 -15.37 -3.18 0.64
C MET A 31 -14.65 -4.53 0.61
N ALA A 32 -15.42 -5.61 0.68
CA ALA A 32 -14.89 -6.94 0.41
C ALA A 32 -14.42 -7.01 -1.05
N SER A 33 -13.22 -7.53 -1.28
CA SER A 33 -12.65 -7.69 -2.62
C SER A 33 -11.71 -8.90 -2.66
N SER A 34 -11.70 -9.61 -3.79
CA SER A 34 -10.79 -10.74 -3.99
C SER A 34 -10.51 -10.94 -5.47
N ARG A 35 -9.27 -11.27 -5.81
CA ARG A 35 -8.83 -11.53 -7.19
C ARG A 35 -8.06 -12.82 -7.27
N HIS A 36 -8.50 -13.68 -8.20
CA HIS A 36 -7.73 -14.81 -8.69
C HIS A 36 -6.82 -14.35 -9.85
N ILE A 37 -5.60 -14.90 -9.90
CA ILE A 37 -4.60 -14.65 -10.94
C ILE A 37 -4.12 -16.00 -11.43
N GLU A 38 -4.95 -16.63 -12.27
CA GLU A 38 -4.83 -18.05 -12.64
C GLU A 38 -3.49 -18.42 -13.30
N SER A 39 -2.98 -17.54 -14.16
CA SER A 39 -1.65 -17.69 -14.77
C SER A 39 -0.53 -17.87 -13.72
N LEU A 40 -0.64 -17.19 -12.58
CA LEU A 40 0.30 -17.27 -11.46
C LEU A 40 -0.05 -18.35 -10.43
N GLY A 41 -1.30 -18.82 -10.37
CA GLY A 41 -1.78 -19.70 -9.30
C GLY A 41 -1.84 -18.99 -7.94
N VAL A 42 -2.41 -17.78 -7.91
CA VAL A 42 -2.50 -16.94 -6.72
C VAL A 42 -3.91 -16.37 -6.58
N ALA A 43 -4.40 -16.28 -5.35
CA ALA A 43 -5.54 -15.45 -4.98
C ALA A 43 -5.15 -14.48 -3.86
N VAL A 44 -5.56 -13.23 -3.99
CA VAL A 44 -5.45 -12.18 -2.96
C VAL A 44 -6.84 -11.68 -2.58
N GLY A 45 -7.10 -11.32 -1.33
CA GLY A 45 -8.41 -10.81 -0.94
C GLY A 45 -8.53 -10.34 0.50
N THR A 46 -9.56 -9.53 0.75
CA THR A 46 -9.90 -8.95 2.05
C THR A 46 -11.42 -8.77 2.21
N HIS A 47 -11.89 -8.78 3.46
CA HIS A 47 -13.25 -8.42 3.88
C HIS A 47 -13.15 -7.62 5.18
N PRO A 48 -13.89 -6.50 5.34
CA PRO A 48 -13.85 -5.65 6.55
C PRO A 48 -14.44 -6.32 7.82
N GLY A 49 -14.64 -7.64 7.85
CA GLY A 49 -15.47 -8.31 8.85
C GLY A 49 -16.95 -7.91 8.77
N LEU A 50 -17.68 -8.12 9.86
CA LEU A 50 -19.05 -7.68 10.10
C LEU A 50 -19.14 -6.66 11.26
N LEU A 51 -18.17 -6.67 12.20
CA LEU A 51 -18.20 -5.84 13.41
C LEU A 51 -17.28 -4.60 13.35
N ARG A 52 -16.22 -4.60 12.51
CA ARG A 52 -15.30 -3.46 12.39
C ARG A 52 -15.88 -2.37 11.49
N SER A 53 -15.64 -1.11 11.85
CA SER A 53 -16.13 0.07 11.10
C SER A 53 -15.18 0.54 10.00
N ARG A 54 -13.94 0.04 9.99
CA ARG A 54 -12.92 0.23 8.95
C ARG A 54 -12.22 -1.10 8.66
N ASN A 55 -11.57 -1.17 7.50
CA ASN A 55 -10.63 -2.23 7.18
C ASN A 55 -9.21 -1.71 7.42
N GLU A 56 -8.52 -2.29 8.38
CA GLU A 56 -7.15 -1.94 8.77
C GLU A 56 -6.13 -2.80 8.03
N ASP A 57 -6.52 -4.00 7.59
CA ASP A 57 -5.70 -4.89 6.77
C ASP A 57 -5.29 -4.26 5.43
N ARG A 58 -4.07 -4.53 5.00
CA ARG A 58 -3.57 -4.31 3.64
C ARG A 58 -2.85 -5.53 3.13
N HIS A 59 -3.02 -5.85 1.85
CA HIS A 59 -2.34 -6.97 1.21
C HIS A 59 -1.89 -6.62 -0.21
N GLY A 60 -1.07 -7.45 -0.82
CA GLY A 60 -0.78 -7.37 -2.25
C GLY A 60 0.15 -8.45 -2.76
N LEU A 61 -0.07 -8.86 -4.02
CA LEU A 61 0.96 -9.51 -4.81
C LEU A 61 1.71 -8.43 -5.61
N VAL A 62 3.03 -8.40 -5.46
CA VAL A 62 3.92 -7.39 -6.04
C VAL A 62 4.92 -8.08 -6.96
N GLN A 63 5.06 -7.56 -8.19
CA GLN A 63 6.13 -7.95 -9.11
C GLN A 63 7.00 -6.72 -9.43
N VAL A 64 8.30 -6.83 -9.18
CA VAL A 64 9.26 -5.73 -9.25
C VAL A 64 10.38 -6.04 -10.25
N THR A 65 10.79 -5.05 -11.05
CA THR A 65 12.15 -4.99 -11.60
C THR A 65 12.87 -3.82 -10.95
N SER A 66 13.83 -4.12 -10.09
CA SER A 66 14.55 -3.17 -9.26
C SER A 66 15.51 -2.30 -10.11
N LEU A 67 16.05 -1.21 -9.55
CA LEU A 67 16.99 -0.33 -10.28
C LEU A 67 18.30 -1.06 -10.69
N ASN A 68 18.73 -2.06 -9.90
CA ASN A 68 19.84 -2.96 -10.24
C ASN A 68 19.51 -3.92 -11.41
N GLY A 69 18.24 -4.08 -11.80
CA GLY A 69 17.77 -5.01 -12.82
C GLY A 69 17.35 -6.40 -12.29
N GLU A 70 17.45 -6.65 -11.00
CA GLU A 70 16.91 -7.85 -10.35
C GLU A 70 15.38 -7.87 -10.45
N ARG A 71 14.83 -9.09 -10.51
CA ARG A 71 13.42 -9.35 -10.78
C ARG A 71 12.85 -10.11 -9.59
N LEU A 72 11.96 -9.47 -8.84
CA LEU A 72 11.48 -9.93 -7.54
C LEU A 72 9.96 -10.09 -7.55
N THR A 73 9.45 -11.08 -6.81
CA THR A 73 8.02 -11.23 -6.53
C THR A 73 7.81 -11.31 -5.02
N ALA A 74 6.86 -10.53 -4.49
CA ALA A 74 6.51 -10.52 -3.08
C ALA A 74 5.00 -10.72 -2.89
N ALA A 75 4.61 -11.62 -2.00
CA ALA A 75 3.28 -11.67 -1.41
C ALA A 75 3.37 -11.02 -0.03
N ILE A 76 2.61 -9.95 0.21
CA ILE A 76 2.70 -9.12 1.42
C ILE A 76 1.32 -8.97 2.06
N LEU A 77 1.22 -9.17 3.37
CA LEU A 77 0.03 -8.94 4.18
C LEU A 77 0.44 -8.17 5.46
N CYS A 78 -0.31 -7.14 5.79
CA CYS A 78 -0.15 -6.30 6.96
C CYS A 78 -1.52 -6.17 7.65
N ASP A 79 -1.64 -6.60 8.90
CA ASP A 79 -2.86 -6.47 9.72
C ASP A 79 -2.69 -5.23 10.61
N GLY A 80 -3.61 -4.27 10.52
CA GLY A 80 -3.49 -2.97 11.19
C GLY A 80 -4.03 -3.03 12.62
N VAL A 81 -3.15 -3.02 13.62
CA VAL A 81 -3.48 -3.46 14.99
C VAL A 81 -4.61 -2.62 15.59
N GLY A 82 -5.75 -3.28 15.82
CA GLY A 82 -6.95 -2.70 16.39
C GLY A 82 -6.70 -2.08 17.78
N GLY A 83 -7.35 -0.94 18.04
CA GLY A 83 -7.12 -0.15 19.25
C GLY A 83 -5.97 0.86 19.14
N SER A 84 -5.13 0.78 18.10
CA SER A 84 -4.31 1.92 17.69
C SER A 84 -5.16 2.96 16.94
N GLU A 85 -4.78 4.25 16.99
CA GLU A 85 -5.55 5.33 16.34
C GLU A 85 -5.60 5.13 14.82
N MET A 86 -4.52 4.59 14.24
CA MET A 86 -4.26 4.58 12.81
C MET A 86 -3.63 3.24 12.33
N GLY A 87 -4.26 2.10 12.62
CA GLY A 87 -3.81 0.79 12.15
C GLY A 87 -3.86 0.66 10.62
N ASP A 88 -4.92 1.18 10.01
CA ASP A 88 -5.07 1.30 8.55
C ASP A 88 -3.96 2.13 7.88
N ALA A 89 -3.50 3.18 8.56
CA ALA A 89 -2.33 3.96 8.13
C ALA A 89 -1.02 3.18 8.25
N ALA A 90 -0.83 2.44 9.35
CA ALA A 90 0.38 1.67 9.60
C ALA A 90 0.57 0.58 8.55
N ALA A 91 -0.47 -0.22 8.29
CA ALA A 91 -0.49 -1.24 7.26
C ALA A 91 -0.21 -0.65 5.85
N SER A 92 -0.80 0.51 5.54
CA SER A 92 -0.61 1.23 4.26
C SER A 92 0.81 1.77 4.07
N ILE A 93 1.42 2.33 5.12
CA ILE A 93 2.80 2.83 5.08
C ILE A 93 3.79 1.67 5.01
N ALA A 94 3.56 0.59 5.76
CA ALA A 94 4.44 -0.57 5.81
C ALA A 94 4.61 -1.23 4.43
N ILE A 95 3.50 -1.61 3.80
CA ILE A 95 3.52 -2.25 2.47
C ILE A 95 4.09 -1.31 1.40
N ALA A 96 3.77 -0.01 1.44
CA ALA A 96 4.32 0.97 0.52
C ALA A 96 5.84 1.13 0.68
N THR A 97 6.35 1.18 1.91
CA THR A 97 7.80 1.29 2.19
C THR A 97 8.55 0.07 1.69
N ILE A 98 8.03 -1.14 1.93
CA ILE A 98 8.63 -2.38 1.45
C ILE A 98 8.72 -2.36 -0.07
N ILE A 99 7.63 -2.03 -0.77
CA ILE A 99 7.61 -1.94 -2.24
C ILE A 99 8.62 -0.88 -2.73
N GLY A 100 8.70 0.28 -2.07
CA GLY A 100 9.68 1.32 -2.37
C GLY A 100 11.13 0.85 -2.24
N VAL A 101 11.48 0.12 -1.17
CA VAL A 101 12.83 -0.43 -0.96
C VAL A 101 13.16 -1.52 -1.99
N LEU A 102 12.21 -2.41 -2.31
CA LEU A 102 12.40 -3.43 -3.34
C LEU A 102 12.64 -2.79 -4.71
N VAL A 103 11.87 -1.77 -5.09
CA VAL A 103 12.00 -1.04 -6.36
C VAL A 103 13.31 -0.28 -6.45
N THR A 104 13.65 0.50 -5.42
CA THR A 104 14.83 1.38 -5.41
C THR A 104 16.15 0.64 -5.17
N CYS A 105 16.12 -0.68 -4.94
CA CYS A 105 17.32 -1.50 -4.78
C CYS A 105 18.26 -1.37 -6.01
N SER A 106 19.40 -0.73 -5.80
CA SER A 106 20.39 -0.35 -6.82
C SER A 106 21.70 -1.15 -6.74
N ARG A 107 21.79 -2.09 -5.79
CA ARG A 107 22.94 -2.97 -5.56
C ARG A 107 22.48 -4.42 -5.52
N ALA A 108 23.26 -5.35 -6.08
CA ALA A 108 22.98 -6.78 -5.90
C ALA A 108 23.07 -7.13 -4.41
N THR A 109 21.99 -7.71 -3.86
CA THR A 109 21.80 -7.89 -2.41
C THR A 109 21.12 -9.24 -2.15
N PRO A 110 21.60 -10.08 -1.21
CA PRO A 110 20.92 -11.34 -0.90
C PRO A 110 19.46 -11.09 -0.47
N VAL A 111 18.52 -11.89 -0.98
CA VAL A 111 17.07 -11.63 -0.82
C VAL A 111 16.65 -11.55 0.66
N LYS A 112 17.28 -12.32 1.55
CA LYS A 112 17.06 -12.29 3.01
C LYS A 112 17.54 -10.96 3.66
N ASP A 113 18.64 -10.39 3.18
CA ASP A 113 19.19 -9.13 3.66
C ASP A 113 18.40 -7.94 3.11
N LEU A 114 17.99 -8.00 1.84
CA LEU A 114 17.07 -7.03 1.23
C LEU A 114 15.72 -7.02 1.95
N LEU A 115 15.19 -8.19 2.30
CA LEU A 115 13.95 -8.31 3.09
C LEU A 115 14.14 -7.73 4.51
N SER A 116 15.24 -8.07 5.19
CA SER A 116 15.60 -7.48 6.49
C SER A 116 15.62 -5.94 6.43
N ALA A 117 16.28 -5.37 5.41
CA ALA A 117 16.35 -3.92 5.21
C ALA A 117 14.97 -3.29 4.92
N ALA A 118 14.14 -3.92 4.08
CA ALA A 118 12.80 -3.44 3.75
C ALA A 118 11.86 -3.44 4.98
N ILE A 119 11.91 -4.48 5.81
CA ILE A 119 11.11 -4.59 7.04
C ILE A 119 11.54 -3.53 8.07
N ARG A 120 12.85 -3.32 8.26
CA ARG A 120 13.37 -2.32 9.20
C ARG A 120 13.09 -0.88 8.73
N ALA A 121 13.22 -0.61 7.44
CA ALA A 121 12.82 0.67 6.85
C ALA A 121 11.31 0.93 7.00
N SER A 122 10.48 -0.11 6.86
CA SER A 122 9.03 -0.05 7.13
C SER A 122 8.74 0.30 8.59
N ASP A 123 9.40 -0.36 9.55
CA ASP A 123 9.29 -0.07 10.97
C ASP A 123 9.65 1.38 11.31
N ASP A 124 10.79 1.87 10.84
CA ASP A 124 11.19 3.27 11.01
C ASP A 124 10.22 4.25 10.32
N SER A 125 9.66 3.89 9.15
CA SER A 125 8.70 4.73 8.42
C SER A 125 7.38 4.86 9.15
N VAL A 126 6.76 3.75 9.57
CA VAL A 126 5.51 3.75 10.35
C VAL A 126 5.72 4.51 11.67
N ARG A 127 6.80 4.18 12.40
CA ARG A 127 7.13 4.76 13.71
C ARG A 127 7.34 6.27 13.64
N SER A 128 8.08 6.75 12.64
CA SER A 128 8.35 8.18 12.45
C SER A 128 7.14 8.96 11.94
N LEU A 129 6.44 8.47 10.92
CA LEU A 129 5.28 9.14 10.32
C LEU A 129 4.07 9.17 11.26
N LEU A 130 3.75 8.07 11.93
CA LEU A 130 2.57 8.00 12.82
C LEU A 130 2.86 8.54 14.23
N HIS A 131 4.14 8.83 14.53
CA HIS A 131 4.64 9.16 15.88
C HIS A 131 4.24 8.08 16.91
N GLY A 132 4.21 6.81 16.49
CA GLY A 132 3.82 5.67 17.32
C GLY A 132 2.32 5.47 17.57
N ARG A 133 1.44 6.23 16.90
CA ARG A 133 -0.03 6.18 17.13
C ARG A 133 -0.76 5.11 16.29
N GLY A 134 -0.04 4.40 15.43
CA GLY A 134 -0.54 3.26 14.66
C GLY A 134 0.56 2.20 14.54
N THR A 135 0.17 0.93 14.61
CA THR A 135 1.06 -0.22 14.45
C THR A 135 0.42 -1.27 13.55
N THR A 136 1.23 -2.17 13.00
CA THR A 136 0.75 -3.23 12.10
C THR A 136 1.58 -4.50 12.26
N THR A 137 0.99 -5.67 12.02
CA THR A 137 1.76 -6.90 11.77
C THR A 137 2.42 -6.83 10.39
N LEU A 138 3.25 -7.82 10.08
CA LEU A 138 3.73 -8.04 8.71
C LEU A 138 4.00 -9.53 8.49
N SER A 139 3.29 -10.12 7.53
CA SER A 139 3.59 -11.43 6.94
C SER A 139 4.00 -11.23 5.49
N ILE A 140 5.17 -11.74 5.10
CA ILE A 140 5.69 -11.56 3.74
C ILE A 140 6.45 -12.81 3.25
N ILE A 141 6.25 -13.17 1.99
CA ILE A 141 7.12 -14.08 1.23
C ILE A 141 7.72 -13.29 0.07
N LEU A 142 9.05 -13.23 -0.01
CA LEU A 142 9.81 -12.60 -1.08
C LEU A 142 10.63 -13.66 -1.82
N GLY A 143 10.67 -13.58 -3.15
CA GLY A 143 11.57 -14.38 -3.96
C GLY A 143 12.11 -13.65 -5.18
N SER A 144 13.25 -14.13 -5.70
CA SER A 144 13.90 -13.60 -6.90
C SER A 144 13.77 -14.56 -8.07
N ALA A 145 13.79 -14.04 -9.31
CA ALA A 145 13.71 -14.84 -10.53
C ALA A 145 14.83 -15.90 -10.66
N GLN A 146 15.93 -15.73 -9.93
CA GLN A 146 17.02 -16.69 -9.75
C GLN A 146 16.62 -17.91 -8.90
N GLY A 147 15.43 -17.92 -8.29
CA GLY A 147 14.88 -19.03 -7.52
C GLY A 147 15.15 -18.99 -6.01
N GLN A 148 15.68 -17.89 -5.47
CA GLN A 148 15.78 -17.70 -4.02
C GLN A 148 14.40 -17.34 -3.46
N ILE A 149 14.04 -17.90 -2.30
CA ILE A 149 12.76 -17.69 -1.63
C ILE A 149 13.02 -17.52 -0.13
N VAL A 150 12.37 -16.57 0.51
CA VAL A 150 12.42 -16.33 1.96
C VAL A 150 11.10 -15.73 2.46
N GLY A 151 10.58 -16.27 3.55
CA GLY A 151 9.48 -15.69 4.30
C GLY A 151 9.98 -14.88 5.51
N ALA A 152 9.17 -13.95 5.99
CA ALA A 152 9.38 -13.27 7.27
C ALA A 152 8.04 -12.91 7.93
N ASN A 153 8.01 -12.96 9.27
CA ASN A 153 6.84 -12.59 10.07
C ASN A 153 7.22 -11.63 11.22
N VAL A 154 6.32 -10.69 11.50
CA VAL A 154 6.27 -9.85 12.72
C VAL A 154 4.81 -9.73 13.14
N GLY A 155 4.48 -10.07 14.39
CA GLY A 155 3.11 -10.05 14.91
C GLY A 155 2.43 -11.44 14.89
N ASP A 156 1.09 -11.48 14.97
CA ASP A 156 0.27 -12.72 15.04
C ASP A 156 -0.54 -13.05 13.78
N SER A 157 -0.44 -12.24 12.71
CA SER A 157 -0.71 -12.71 11.35
C SER A 157 0.23 -13.87 10.99
N ARG A 158 -0.23 -14.80 10.15
CA ARG A 158 0.41 -16.11 10.00
C ARG A 158 0.82 -16.47 8.58
N ILE A 159 1.89 -17.25 8.49
CA ILE A 159 2.40 -17.87 7.25
C ILE A 159 2.36 -19.40 7.43
N PHE A 160 1.78 -20.10 6.45
CA PHE A 160 1.67 -21.55 6.41
C PHE A 160 2.31 -22.13 5.13
N SER A 161 2.92 -23.30 5.25
CA SER A 161 3.10 -24.23 4.13
C SER A 161 1.75 -24.86 3.81
N TRP A 162 1.40 -24.97 2.53
CA TRP A 162 0.09 -25.43 2.11
C TRP A 162 0.15 -26.36 0.90
N GLN A 163 -0.55 -27.49 1.01
CA GLN A 163 -0.87 -28.40 -0.09
C GLN A 163 -2.17 -29.16 0.22
N PHE A 164 -2.75 -29.84 -0.77
CA PHE A 164 -3.94 -30.63 -0.54
C PHE A 164 -3.66 -31.74 0.49
N GLY A 165 -4.49 -31.81 1.54
CA GLY A 165 -4.32 -32.70 2.69
C GLY A 165 -3.40 -32.18 3.80
N GLU A 166 -2.68 -31.06 3.63
CA GLU A 166 -1.72 -30.56 4.63
C GLU A 166 -1.65 -29.03 4.71
N LEU A 167 -1.90 -28.49 5.91
CA LEU A 167 -1.60 -27.11 6.28
C LEU A 167 -0.68 -27.12 7.50
N THR A 168 0.52 -26.55 7.35
CA THR A 168 1.55 -26.53 8.40
C THR A 168 1.97 -25.09 8.67
N GLN A 169 1.69 -24.56 9.87
CA GLN A 169 2.12 -23.22 10.27
C GLN A 169 3.65 -23.12 10.32
N LEU A 170 4.21 -22.06 9.72
CA LEU A 170 5.64 -21.78 9.64
C LEU A 170 6.05 -20.54 10.44
N SER A 171 5.18 -19.54 10.54
CA SER A 171 5.38 -18.37 11.41
C SER A 171 5.26 -18.76 12.88
N ILE A 172 5.92 -18.02 13.76
CA ILE A 172 5.65 -18.05 15.20
C ILE A 172 5.02 -16.70 15.55
N ASP A 173 3.82 -16.73 16.13
CA ASP A 173 3.10 -15.51 16.50
C ASP A 173 3.88 -14.75 17.59
N ASP A 174 4.13 -13.46 17.38
CA ASP A 174 4.79 -12.60 18.37
C ASP A 174 3.78 -12.12 19.43
N THR A 175 3.38 -13.03 20.32
CA THR A 175 2.46 -12.78 21.43
C THR A 175 3.16 -12.84 22.78
N LEU A 176 2.61 -12.13 23.79
CA LEU A 176 3.08 -12.20 25.17
C LEU A 176 3.09 -13.63 25.70
N GLU A 177 2.13 -14.48 25.32
CA GLU A 177 2.15 -15.91 25.63
C GLU A 177 3.35 -16.65 25.04
N ASN A 178 3.73 -16.36 23.80
CA ASN A 178 4.83 -17.05 23.13
C ASN A 178 6.20 -16.58 23.63
N GLU A 179 6.35 -15.30 23.98
CA GLU A 179 7.53 -14.82 24.72
C GLU A 179 7.59 -15.40 26.14
N LEU A 180 6.46 -15.48 26.86
CA LEU A 180 6.44 -16.01 28.22
C LEU A 180 6.74 -17.52 28.28
N LYS A 181 6.27 -18.31 27.30
CA LYS A 181 6.62 -19.74 27.13
C LYS A 181 8.13 -19.96 26.89
N ARG A 182 8.86 -18.96 26.39
CA ARG A 182 10.31 -19.03 26.18
C ARG A 182 11.11 -18.82 27.49
N LEU A 183 10.47 -18.40 28.58
CA LEU A 183 11.11 -18.17 29.88
C LEU A 183 10.98 -19.40 30.81
N PRO A 184 12.03 -19.80 31.57
CA PRO A 184 12.02 -21.00 32.42
C PRO A 184 11.00 -21.05 33.57
N ALA A 185 10.20 -19.99 33.78
CA ALA A 185 9.19 -19.88 34.83
C ALA A 185 7.97 -19.07 34.35
N GLY A 186 7.57 -19.23 33.08
CA GLY A 186 6.51 -18.43 32.45
C GLY A 186 5.11 -18.64 33.04
N ASP A 187 4.67 -17.73 33.92
CA ASP A 187 3.32 -17.80 34.53
C ASP A 187 2.20 -17.28 33.63
N MET A 188 1.63 -18.20 32.85
CA MET A 188 0.44 -17.97 32.02
C MET A 188 -0.80 -17.52 32.82
N SER A 189 -0.86 -17.77 34.14
CA SER A 189 -2.00 -17.35 34.97
C SER A 189 -2.01 -15.84 35.21
N ALA A 190 -0.85 -15.21 35.39
CA ALA A 190 -0.73 -13.76 35.53
C ALA A 190 -1.17 -12.99 34.28
N LEU A 191 -0.84 -13.46 33.07
CA LEU A 191 -1.36 -12.87 31.82
C LEU A 191 -2.88 -13.00 31.74
N ARG A 192 -3.44 -14.18 32.05
CA ARG A 192 -4.89 -14.43 32.01
C ARG A 192 -5.65 -13.58 33.03
N ALA A 193 -5.14 -13.46 34.26
CA ALA A 193 -5.72 -12.64 35.32
C ALA A 193 -5.72 -11.14 35.00
N ARG A 194 -4.87 -10.69 34.07
CA ARG A 194 -4.80 -9.30 33.57
C ARG A 194 -5.52 -9.07 32.24
N GLY A 195 -6.10 -10.11 31.64
CA GLY A 195 -6.70 -10.01 30.30
C GLY A 195 -5.70 -9.86 29.15
N LEU A 196 -4.41 -10.17 29.38
CA LEU A 196 -3.31 -9.99 28.42
C LEU A 196 -3.04 -11.24 27.56
N MET A 197 -4.06 -12.05 27.31
CA MET A 197 -3.99 -13.17 26.36
C MET A 197 -4.26 -12.63 24.94
N GLY A 198 -3.60 -13.17 23.93
CA GLY A 198 -3.68 -12.70 22.54
C GLY A 198 -3.06 -11.31 22.31
N SER A 199 -2.34 -10.78 23.30
CA SER A 199 -1.66 -9.49 23.20
C SER A 199 -0.32 -9.65 22.47
N LEU A 200 -0.06 -8.77 21.51
CA LEU A 200 1.22 -8.74 20.79
C LEU A 200 2.40 -8.41 21.72
N SER A 201 3.55 -9.03 21.46
CA SER A 201 4.83 -8.72 22.11
C SER A 201 5.72 -7.80 21.26
N GLN A 202 5.45 -7.70 19.96
CA GLN A 202 6.03 -6.70 19.06
C GLN A 202 5.13 -6.51 17.82
N ALA A 203 5.20 -5.34 17.21
CA ALA A 203 4.52 -4.96 15.96
C ALA A 203 5.35 -3.90 15.20
N ILE A 204 5.15 -3.77 13.90
CA ILE A 204 5.78 -2.72 13.08
C ILE A 204 5.23 -1.34 13.52
N GLY A 205 6.11 -0.40 13.82
CA GLY A 205 5.78 1.00 14.16
C GLY A 205 5.87 1.39 15.64
N GLU A 206 6.20 0.46 16.53
CA GLU A 206 6.20 0.68 17.99
C GLU A 206 7.21 1.72 18.50
N THR A 207 6.87 2.41 19.58
CA THR A 207 7.77 3.34 20.28
C THR A 207 8.65 2.63 21.31
N GLY A 208 9.62 3.35 21.89
CA GLY A 208 10.52 2.82 22.92
C GLY A 208 11.69 1.96 22.41
N ARG A 209 11.66 1.55 21.13
CA ARG A 209 12.71 0.78 20.45
C ARG A 209 13.13 1.40 19.11
N THR A 210 14.22 0.90 18.53
CA THR A 210 14.65 1.18 17.15
C THR A 210 14.28 0.03 16.22
N ALA A 211 14.38 0.25 14.90
CA ALA A 211 14.22 -0.84 13.93
C ALA A 211 15.36 -1.87 13.97
N ASN A 212 16.48 -1.65 14.68
CA ASN A 212 17.49 -2.70 14.91
C ASN A 212 17.03 -3.72 15.97
N ASP A 213 16.26 -3.27 16.96
CA ASP A 213 15.78 -4.10 18.07
C ASP A 213 14.63 -5.04 17.67
N LEU A 214 13.98 -4.76 16.53
CA LEU A 214 12.93 -5.59 15.94
C LEU A 214 13.42 -7.02 15.67
N LYS A 215 12.74 -8.02 16.22
CA LYS A 215 13.01 -9.44 15.97
C LYS A 215 12.25 -9.87 14.72
N ILE A 216 12.93 -10.16 13.62
CA ILE A 216 12.27 -10.62 12.38
C ILE A 216 12.28 -12.15 12.35
N ASN A 217 11.10 -12.78 12.40
CA ASN A 217 10.98 -14.24 12.35
C ASN A 217 11.08 -14.72 10.89
N PHE A 218 12.31 -15.02 10.43
CA PHE A 218 12.55 -15.52 9.07
C PHE A 218 12.18 -17.00 8.88
N ILE A 219 11.72 -17.33 7.67
CA ILE A 219 11.35 -18.68 7.23
C ILE A 219 12.14 -18.97 5.94
N ASP A 220 12.96 -20.02 5.94
CA ASP A 220 13.81 -20.35 4.78
C ASP A 220 13.02 -21.04 3.66
N GLY A 221 13.44 -20.85 2.40
CA GLY A 221 12.68 -21.23 1.19
C GLY A 221 12.33 -22.72 1.06
N GLU A 222 13.10 -23.59 1.70
CA GLU A 222 12.89 -25.04 1.80
C GLU A 222 11.61 -25.39 2.58
N LYS A 223 11.12 -24.49 3.44
CA LYS A 223 9.85 -24.65 4.17
C LYS A 223 8.61 -24.44 3.29
N PHE A 224 8.79 -24.03 2.04
CA PHE A 224 7.75 -23.96 1.01
C PHE A 224 7.99 -25.08 -0.03
N PRO A 225 7.54 -26.32 0.23
CA PRO A 225 7.70 -27.44 -0.70
C PRO A 225 6.78 -27.29 -1.93
N LYS A 226 5.57 -26.74 -1.73
CA LYS A 226 4.58 -26.46 -2.78
C LYS A 226 3.98 -25.06 -2.61
N GLY A 227 2.76 -24.95 -2.06
CA GLY A 227 2.02 -23.71 -1.90
C GLY A 227 2.25 -23.04 -0.54
N ALA A 228 1.61 -21.88 -0.37
CA ALA A 228 1.62 -21.12 0.88
C ALA A 228 0.32 -20.35 1.11
N ILE A 229 0.03 -20.08 2.38
CA ILE A 229 -1.06 -19.19 2.82
C ILE A 229 -0.46 -18.10 3.71
N LEU A 230 -0.84 -16.83 3.49
CA LEU A 230 -0.71 -15.72 4.42
C LEU A 230 -2.11 -15.35 4.93
N ALA A 231 -2.28 -15.10 6.23
CA ALA A 231 -3.58 -14.78 6.83
C ALA A 231 -3.48 -13.71 7.94
N SER A 232 -4.38 -12.72 7.96
CA SER A 232 -4.62 -11.86 9.13
C SER A 232 -5.37 -12.62 10.23
N ASP A 233 -5.49 -12.03 11.42
CA ASP A 233 -5.97 -12.78 12.59
C ASP A 233 -7.45 -13.20 12.47
N GLY A 234 -8.32 -12.31 11.99
CA GLY A 234 -9.75 -12.56 11.78
C GLY A 234 -10.07 -13.65 10.76
N ALA A 235 -9.10 -14.07 9.94
CA ALA A 235 -9.27 -15.21 9.04
C ALA A 235 -9.21 -16.58 9.77
N TRP A 236 -8.48 -16.69 10.89
CA TRP A 236 -8.22 -17.96 11.57
C TRP A 236 -8.62 -18.01 13.06
N LYS A 237 -8.63 -16.87 13.77
CA LYS A 237 -8.62 -16.80 15.25
C LYS A 237 -9.93 -17.20 15.92
N GLU A 238 -11.06 -16.87 15.29
CA GLU A 238 -12.41 -17.20 15.79
C GLU A 238 -12.73 -18.70 15.68
N ALA A 239 -12.30 -19.36 14.60
CA ALA A 239 -12.62 -20.77 14.33
C ALA A 239 -11.44 -21.54 13.69
N PRO A 240 -10.34 -21.79 14.45
CA PRO A 240 -9.10 -22.34 13.89
C PRO A 240 -9.27 -23.70 13.21
N ASP A 241 -10.05 -24.61 13.80
CA ASP A 241 -10.26 -25.96 13.26
C ASP A 241 -10.98 -25.93 11.91
N GLY A 242 -11.93 -25.01 11.73
CA GLY A 242 -12.64 -24.81 10.46
C GLY A 242 -11.76 -24.18 9.39
N PHE A 243 -10.94 -23.18 9.75
CA PHE A 243 -9.91 -22.61 8.87
C PHE A 243 -8.93 -23.68 8.39
N ASN A 244 -8.40 -24.49 9.31
CA ASN A 244 -7.49 -25.59 9.01
C ASN A 244 -8.13 -26.63 8.08
N ALA A 245 -9.36 -27.09 8.38
CA ALA A 245 -10.08 -28.07 7.59
C ALA A 245 -10.44 -27.57 6.18
N ILE A 246 -10.80 -26.29 6.03
CA ILE A 246 -11.07 -25.68 4.73
C ILE A 246 -9.82 -25.66 3.86
N LEU A 247 -8.69 -25.23 4.41
CA LEU A 247 -7.44 -25.13 3.67
C LEU A 247 -6.84 -26.50 3.33
N ALA A 248 -6.91 -27.47 4.24
CA ALA A 248 -6.52 -28.85 3.96
C ALA A 248 -7.34 -29.52 2.83
N HIS A 249 -8.53 -29.00 2.53
CA HIS A 249 -9.41 -29.51 1.47
C HIS A 249 -9.71 -28.49 0.35
N ALA A 250 -8.89 -27.45 0.23
CA ALA A 250 -8.83 -26.58 -0.94
C ALA A 250 -7.71 -27.07 -1.88
N GLU A 251 -8.02 -27.25 -3.16
CA GLU A 251 -7.03 -27.66 -4.18
C GLU A 251 -6.35 -26.48 -4.88
N LEU A 252 -7.05 -25.33 -4.93
CA LEU A 252 -6.68 -24.12 -5.67
C LEU A 252 -6.81 -22.86 -4.79
N ALA A 253 -5.97 -21.87 -5.04
CA ALA A 253 -5.91 -20.62 -4.29
C ALA A 253 -7.23 -19.83 -4.33
N SER A 254 -7.92 -19.84 -5.48
CA SER A 254 -9.27 -19.28 -5.64
C SER A 254 -10.29 -19.93 -4.71
N ASP A 255 -10.17 -21.23 -4.48
CA ASP A 255 -11.07 -22.01 -3.65
C ASP A 255 -10.76 -21.83 -2.17
N ALA A 256 -9.48 -21.80 -1.79
CA ALA A 256 -9.02 -21.40 -0.46
C ALA A 256 -9.56 -20.00 -0.08
N MET A 257 -9.33 -19.01 -0.95
CA MET A 257 -9.82 -17.63 -0.80
C MET A 257 -11.34 -17.57 -0.55
N ARG A 258 -12.11 -18.15 -1.48
CA ARG A 258 -13.57 -18.10 -1.47
C ARG A 258 -14.17 -18.80 -0.24
N ARG A 259 -13.62 -19.95 0.15
CA ARG A 259 -14.11 -20.75 1.27
C ARG A 259 -13.73 -20.12 2.61
N VAL A 260 -12.49 -19.64 2.79
CA VAL A 260 -12.03 -19.02 4.04
C VAL A 260 -12.75 -17.71 4.32
N ILE A 261 -12.85 -16.78 3.34
CA ILE A 261 -13.57 -15.51 3.56
C ILE A 261 -15.04 -15.77 3.91
N ALA A 262 -15.72 -16.66 3.17
CA ALA A 262 -17.10 -17.02 3.47
C ALA A 262 -17.24 -17.62 4.89
N PHE A 263 -16.35 -18.53 5.27
CA PHE A 263 -16.40 -19.18 6.58
C PHE A 263 -16.10 -18.22 7.74
N ALA A 264 -15.08 -17.38 7.65
CA ALA A 264 -14.74 -16.41 8.70
C ALA A 264 -15.86 -15.36 8.89
N THR A 265 -16.49 -14.90 7.80
CA THR A 265 -17.69 -14.05 7.87
C THR A 265 -18.87 -14.79 8.52
N TRP A 266 -19.09 -16.07 8.21
CA TRP A 266 -20.16 -16.89 8.83
C TRP A 266 -19.89 -17.27 10.29
N ALA A 267 -18.62 -17.37 10.70
CA ALA A 267 -18.22 -17.61 12.09
C ALA A 267 -18.46 -16.38 12.99
N GLY A 268 -18.70 -15.21 12.40
CA GLY A 268 -19.09 -13.98 13.09
C GLY A 268 -18.51 -12.72 12.48
N GLY A 269 -17.45 -12.81 11.65
CA GLY A 269 -16.76 -11.66 11.08
C GLY A 269 -16.31 -10.67 12.15
N THR A 270 -15.76 -11.19 13.25
CA THR A 270 -15.41 -10.40 14.45
C THR A 270 -14.31 -9.38 14.19
N ASP A 271 -13.40 -9.70 13.26
CA ASP A 271 -12.34 -8.80 12.81
C ASP A 271 -12.25 -8.65 11.28
N ASN A 272 -11.28 -7.89 10.79
CA ASN A 272 -10.90 -7.84 9.38
C ASN A 272 -10.33 -9.22 8.95
N ILE A 273 -10.64 -9.62 7.72
CA ILE A 273 -10.34 -10.96 7.19
C ILE A 273 -9.56 -10.77 5.90
N SER A 274 -8.27 -11.09 5.88
CA SER A 274 -7.43 -11.02 4.69
C SER A 274 -6.62 -12.29 4.50
N LEU A 275 -6.44 -12.64 3.23
CA LEU A 275 -5.74 -13.85 2.82
C LEU A 275 -4.87 -13.56 1.59
N ILE A 276 -3.74 -14.25 1.49
CA ILE A 276 -3.11 -14.55 0.20
C ILE A 276 -2.92 -16.07 0.13
N ALA A 277 -3.43 -16.69 -0.93
CA ALA A 277 -3.23 -18.11 -1.21
C ALA A 277 -2.39 -18.28 -2.48
N ILE A 278 -1.44 -19.21 -2.45
CA ILE A 278 -0.44 -19.44 -3.51
C ILE A 278 -0.34 -20.94 -3.75
N ASP A 279 -0.68 -21.41 -4.96
CA ASP A 279 -0.72 -22.83 -5.31
C ASP A 279 0.68 -23.48 -5.36
N ASP A 280 1.68 -22.72 -5.82
CA ASP A 280 3.08 -23.11 -5.90
C ASP A 280 3.96 -21.85 -5.82
N VAL A 281 4.72 -21.71 -4.73
CA VAL A 281 5.59 -20.54 -4.48
C VAL A 281 6.78 -20.50 -5.46
N ARG A 282 7.26 -21.67 -5.91
CA ARG A 282 8.37 -21.80 -6.87
C ARG A 282 7.92 -21.49 -8.29
N LYS A 283 6.67 -21.84 -8.65
CA LYS A 283 6.01 -21.35 -9.86
C LYS A 283 5.90 -19.83 -9.78
N LEU A 284 5.23 -19.28 -8.76
CA LEU A 284 4.97 -17.84 -8.62
C LEU A 284 6.23 -16.97 -8.79
N VAL A 285 7.31 -17.33 -8.11
CA VAL A 285 8.58 -16.58 -8.12
C VAL A 285 9.30 -16.66 -9.49
N ARG A 286 8.99 -17.67 -10.31
CA ARG A 286 9.55 -17.87 -11.67
C ARG A 286 8.62 -17.41 -12.79
N SER A 287 7.31 -17.49 -12.61
CA SER A 287 6.27 -17.22 -13.62
C SER A 287 6.01 -15.73 -13.83
N VAL A 288 7.06 -14.92 -13.67
CA VAL A 288 7.00 -13.49 -13.88
C VAL A 288 7.25 -13.25 -15.37
N ASP A 289 6.19 -13.00 -16.11
CA ASP A 289 6.23 -13.05 -17.58
C ASP A 289 6.92 -11.80 -18.16
N TRP A 290 8.21 -11.96 -18.43
CA TRP A 290 9.14 -10.89 -18.76
C TRP A 290 9.53 -10.88 -20.26
N ASN A 291 8.53 -10.90 -21.15
CA ASN A 291 8.77 -10.77 -22.60
C ASN A 291 9.35 -9.40 -23.01
N ASP A 292 9.37 -8.40 -22.12
CA ASP A 292 10.10 -7.14 -22.32
C ASP A 292 11.56 -7.20 -21.81
N PRO A 293 12.50 -6.49 -22.47
CA PRO A 293 13.86 -6.28 -21.96
C PRO A 293 13.89 -5.70 -20.54
N VAL A 294 14.84 -6.17 -19.72
CA VAL A 294 15.04 -5.69 -18.32
C VAL A 294 15.17 -4.16 -18.27
N GLU A 295 15.89 -3.60 -19.23
CA GLU A 295 16.26 -2.18 -19.30
C GLU A 295 15.04 -1.25 -19.45
N SER A 296 13.97 -1.70 -20.13
CA SER A 296 12.74 -0.91 -20.27
C SER A 296 11.83 -0.94 -19.03
N ARG A 297 12.14 -1.81 -18.05
CA ARG A 297 11.33 -2.01 -16.83
C ARG A 297 12.11 -1.72 -15.53
N ARG A 298 13.33 -1.20 -15.54
CA ARG A 298 14.06 -0.85 -14.29
C ARG A 298 13.30 0.19 -13.47
N GLY A 299 13.23 -0.03 -12.16
CA GLY A 299 12.46 0.81 -11.24
C GLY A 299 10.94 0.60 -11.33
N ARG A 300 10.47 -0.52 -11.90
CA ARG A 300 9.03 -0.81 -12.06
C ARG A 300 8.50 -1.66 -10.92
N ALA A 301 7.35 -1.29 -10.36
CA ALA A 301 6.47 -2.18 -9.62
C ALA A 301 5.17 -2.44 -10.40
N THR A 302 4.64 -3.65 -10.26
CA THR A 302 3.24 -3.98 -10.56
C THR A 302 2.63 -4.52 -9.27
N VAL A 303 1.53 -3.95 -8.80
CA VAL A 303 0.87 -4.31 -7.53
C VAL A 303 -0.55 -4.78 -7.83
N LEU A 304 -0.94 -5.92 -7.26
CA LEU A 304 -2.24 -6.58 -7.45
C LEU A 304 -2.89 -6.81 -6.08
N TYR A 305 -4.04 -6.18 -5.85
CA TYR A 305 -4.84 -6.28 -4.62
C TYR A 305 -6.31 -6.00 -4.97
N GLY A 306 -7.24 -6.81 -4.44
CA GLY A 306 -8.61 -6.84 -4.97
C GLY A 306 -8.63 -6.86 -6.50
N ASP A 307 -9.62 -6.21 -7.12
CA ASP A 307 -9.69 -6.10 -8.58
C ASP A 307 -8.66 -5.11 -9.20
N THR A 308 -7.87 -4.39 -8.42
CA THR A 308 -6.98 -3.33 -8.93
C THR A 308 -5.60 -3.87 -9.33
N LYS A 309 -5.08 -3.31 -10.43
CA LYS A 309 -3.70 -3.49 -10.92
C LYS A 309 -3.02 -2.13 -11.04
N LEU A 310 -2.09 -1.83 -10.15
CA LEU A 310 -1.22 -0.65 -10.27
C LEU A 310 0.03 -1.02 -11.07
N VAL A 311 0.45 -0.15 -11.98
CA VAL A 311 1.77 -0.21 -12.61
C VAL A 311 2.45 1.13 -12.32
N LEU A 312 3.57 1.09 -11.62
CA LEU A 312 4.28 2.26 -11.12
C LEU A 312 5.74 2.19 -11.55
N MET A 313 6.30 3.34 -11.92
CA MET A 313 7.69 3.50 -12.34
C MET A 313 8.35 4.51 -11.42
N GLU A 314 9.54 4.19 -10.91
CA GLU A 314 10.32 5.13 -10.10
C GLU A 314 10.77 6.31 -10.99
N SER A 315 10.37 7.52 -10.62
CA SER A 315 10.77 8.74 -11.29
C SER A 315 12.27 8.98 -11.08
N GLY A 316 13.08 8.58 -12.07
CA GLY A 316 14.53 8.79 -12.03
C GLY A 316 14.90 10.25 -11.79
N GLU A 317 15.76 10.50 -10.80
CA GLU A 317 16.36 11.81 -10.60
C GLU A 317 17.07 12.26 -11.88
N ARG A 318 17.04 13.57 -12.17
CA ARG A 318 17.67 14.12 -13.38
C ARG A 318 19.18 13.89 -13.34
N ALA A 319 19.65 13.00 -14.21
CA ALA A 319 21.04 13.04 -14.66
C ALA A 319 21.37 14.46 -15.18
N MET A 320 22.60 14.91 -14.93
CA MET A 320 22.98 16.32 -15.10
C MET A 320 22.78 16.85 -16.52
N SER A 321 22.64 18.16 -16.64
CA SER A 321 22.45 18.88 -17.90
C SER A 321 23.64 18.78 -18.86
N GLY A 322 23.66 17.71 -19.66
CA GLY A 322 24.55 17.58 -20.81
C GLY A 322 24.08 18.48 -21.96
N SER A 323 24.85 19.53 -22.27
CA SER A 323 24.54 20.42 -23.40
C SER A 323 24.88 19.74 -24.72
N LEU A 324 23.85 19.34 -25.48
CA LEU A 324 24.00 19.04 -26.91
C LEU A 324 23.81 20.34 -27.71
N HIS A 325 24.93 21.02 -27.97
CA HIS A 325 24.99 22.07 -28.98
C HIS A 325 24.60 21.48 -30.34
N ASN A 326 23.61 22.10 -31.00
CA ASN A 326 23.21 21.73 -32.36
C ASN A 326 23.61 22.87 -33.31
N GLU A 327 24.79 22.74 -33.93
CA GLU A 327 25.31 23.75 -34.83
C GLU A 327 24.47 23.87 -36.12
N ARG A 328 23.75 24.98 -36.29
CA ARG A 328 23.37 25.47 -37.63
C ARG A 328 23.55 26.99 -37.72
N GLN A 329 24.46 27.39 -38.59
CA GLN A 329 24.75 28.80 -38.87
C GLN A 329 23.71 29.39 -39.84
N ALA A 330 23.24 30.60 -39.53
CA ALA A 330 22.68 31.54 -40.50
C ALA A 330 23.02 32.97 -40.04
N LYS A 331 23.24 33.90 -40.96
CA LYS A 331 23.78 35.26 -40.68
C LYS A 331 22.68 36.33 -40.54
N PRO A 332 22.96 37.46 -39.85
CA PRO A 332 21.97 38.46 -39.45
C PRO A 332 21.66 39.51 -40.53
N VAL A 333 20.54 40.22 -40.34
CA VAL A 333 20.20 41.49 -40.99
C VAL A 333 19.49 42.40 -39.98
N ASP A 334 20.01 43.61 -39.77
CA ASP A 334 19.33 44.69 -39.03
C ASP A 334 18.39 45.49 -39.96
N THR A 335 17.35 46.14 -39.40
CA THR A 335 17.23 47.62 -39.33
C THR A 335 15.80 48.15 -39.03
N HIS A 336 15.75 49.10 -38.08
CA HIS A 336 14.93 50.33 -37.99
C HIS A 336 13.37 50.40 -37.98
N ASP A 337 12.93 51.18 -36.97
CA ASP A 337 11.90 52.25 -36.96
C ASP A 337 10.38 51.98 -36.83
N ALA A 338 9.71 53.02 -36.30
CA ALA A 338 8.29 53.14 -35.92
C ALA A 338 7.63 54.32 -36.73
N PRO A 339 6.39 54.87 -36.50
CA PRO A 339 5.62 54.97 -35.24
C PRO A 339 4.04 54.98 -35.26
N LYS A 340 3.44 54.91 -34.05
CA LYS A 340 2.19 55.56 -33.52
C LYS A 340 0.87 55.69 -34.36
N ARG A 341 -0.21 55.05 -33.84
CA ARG A 341 -1.62 55.53 -33.50
C ARG A 341 -2.31 56.66 -34.33
N PRO A 342 -3.66 56.66 -34.57
CA PRO A 342 -4.68 56.69 -33.47
C PRO A 342 -6.18 56.22 -33.68
N SER A 343 -6.79 55.76 -32.57
CA SER A 343 -8.19 55.92 -32.04
C SER A 343 -9.53 55.90 -32.85
N LYS A 344 -10.49 55.06 -32.33
CA LYS A 344 -11.95 55.32 -32.06
C LYS A 344 -12.97 55.41 -33.25
N PRO A 345 -14.33 55.32 -33.04
CA PRO A 345 -15.15 54.76 -31.94
C PRO A 345 -16.50 54.02 -32.33
N ARG A 346 -17.26 53.55 -31.30
CA ARG A 346 -18.75 53.46 -31.18
C ARG A 346 -19.61 52.45 -31.99
N LYS A 347 -20.31 51.56 -31.25
CA LYS A 347 -21.80 51.40 -31.12
C LYS A 347 -22.04 50.34 -30.01
N ASN A 348 -22.84 50.48 -28.94
CA ASN A 348 -24.09 51.21 -28.62
C ASN A 348 -25.38 50.47 -29.02
N GLN A 349 -26.01 49.78 -28.05
CA GLN A 349 -27.44 49.46 -28.06
C GLN A 349 -28.03 49.51 -26.64
N GLN A 350 -29.21 50.11 -26.54
CA GLN A 350 -30.11 50.17 -25.36
C GLN A 350 -31.28 49.19 -25.65
N ALA A 351 -32.30 48.91 -24.83
CA ALA A 351 -32.76 49.34 -23.51
C ALA A 351 -33.60 48.16 -22.90
N ARG A 352 -34.12 48.16 -21.67
CA ARG A 352 -35.30 48.94 -21.18
C ARG A 352 -35.37 48.93 -19.64
N LYS A 353 -36.32 49.67 -19.04
CA LYS A 353 -36.40 49.99 -17.59
C LYS A 353 -37.76 49.67 -16.95
N LYS A 354 -37.74 49.16 -15.70
CA LYS A 354 -38.64 49.48 -14.54
C LYS A 354 -40.18 49.22 -14.72
N PRO A 355 -41.08 49.44 -13.71
CA PRO A 355 -40.89 49.92 -12.30
C PRO A 355 -41.58 49.13 -11.15
N LEU A 356 -41.05 49.28 -9.91
CA LEU A 356 -41.68 49.72 -8.62
C LEU A 356 -43.09 49.17 -8.22
N GLU A 357 -43.32 48.43 -7.11
CA GLU A 357 -43.29 48.76 -5.63
C GLU A 357 -44.73 48.98 -5.05
N PRO A 358 -45.01 49.14 -3.71
CA PRO A 358 -44.22 48.89 -2.47
C PRO A 358 -45.05 48.28 -1.26
N LYS A 359 -44.48 48.32 -0.04
CA LYS A 359 -45.09 48.32 1.33
C LYS A 359 -45.51 46.99 1.99
N ASP A 360 -45.39 46.75 3.32
CA ASP A 360 -44.83 47.39 4.55
C ASP A 360 -44.83 46.26 5.65
N ASP A 361 -44.31 46.26 6.89
CA ASP A 361 -43.21 46.86 7.72
C ASP A 361 -43.32 46.12 9.12
N ASP A 362 -42.45 45.99 10.13
CA ASP A 362 -41.13 46.51 10.60
C ASP A 362 -40.38 45.32 11.31
N SER A 363 -40.05 45.40 12.61
CA SER A 363 -39.40 44.41 13.50
C SER A 363 -37.90 44.07 13.26
N ARG A 364 -37.12 45.13 12.99
CA ARG A 364 -35.89 45.50 13.74
C ARG A 364 -34.86 44.39 14.07
N GLN A 365 -33.74 44.35 13.35
CA GLN A 365 -32.51 45.16 13.56
C GLN A 365 -31.52 44.59 14.60
N LEU A 366 -30.33 44.24 14.12
CA LEU A 366 -29.08 44.94 14.49
C LEU A 366 -28.03 44.68 13.39
N ALA A 367 -27.13 45.62 13.15
CA ALA A 367 -26.23 45.60 11.98
C ALA A 367 -24.76 45.79 12.37
N PHE A 368 -23.88 45.16 11.60
CA PHE A 368 -22.47 45.53 11.49
C PHE A 368 -22.07 45.45 10.03
N ASP A 369 -21.45 46.51 9.52
CA ASP A 369 -21.17 46.72 8.10
C ASP A 369 -19.67 46.52 7.80
N VAL A 370 -19.35 46.10 6.57
CA VAL A 370 -18.02 45.62 6.18
C VAL A 370 -17.26 46.65 5.36
N LYS A 371 -15.96 46.84 5.65
CA LYS A 371 -14.98 47.29 4.66
C LYS A 371 -13.67 46.50 4.79
N ALA A 372 -13.28 45.90 3.68
CA ALA A 372 -11.92 45.43 3.39
C ALA A 372 -11.60 45.88 1.96
N ASP A 373 -10.37 46.33 1.70
CA ASP A 373 -9.99 46.87 0.40
C ASP A 373 -9.77 45.78 -0.65
N GLU A 374 -10.17 46.06 -1.90
CA GLU A 374 -9.75 45.29 -3.07
C GLU A 374 -8.38 45.78 -3.55
N GLN A 375 -7.42 44.85 -3.73
CA GLN A 375 -6.29 45.07 -4.65
C GLN A 375 -6.14 43.89 -5.60
N GLN A 376 -5.82 44.20 -6.86
CA GLN A 376 -5.79 43.24 -7.96
C GLN A 376 -4.39 42.62 -8.09
N GLY A 377 -4.35 41.28 -8.12
CA GLY A 377 -3.19 40.49 -8.54
C GLY A 377 -3.62 39.52 -9.64
N ASN A 378 -2.88 39.47 -10.76
CA ASN A 378 -3.29 38.76 -11.96
C ASN A 378 -2.19 37.79 -12.42
N GLU A 379 -2.36 36.50 -12.10
CA GLU A 379 -1.54 35.42 -12.65
C GLU A 379 -2.41 34.29 -13.21
N GLN A 380 -1.97 33.73 -14.33
CA GLN A 380 -2.58 32.57 -14.96
C GLN A 380 -1.97 31.30 -14.35
N HIS A 381 -2.80 30.32 -14.02
CA HIS A 381 -2.34 28.97 -13.69
C HIS A 381 -2.86 27.97 -14.72
N GLN A 382 -1.93 27.23 -15.32
CA GLN A 382 -2.25 26.09 -16.18
C GLN A 382 -2.79 24.95 -15.31
N ALA A 383 -3.82 24.24 -15.79
CA ALA A 383 -4.35 23.10 -15.06
C ALA A 383 -3.31 21.97 -14.98
N PRO A 384 -3.14 21.31 -13.82
CA PRO A 384 -2.17 20.23 -13.68
C PRO A 384 -2.58 19.04 -14.56
N ILE A 385 -1.60 18.52 -15.32
CA ILE A 385 -1.78 17.32 -16.15
C ILE A 385 -2.00 16.13 -15.21
N LYS A 386 -3.18 15.51 -15.28
CA LYS A 386 -3.47 14.29 -14.52
C LYS A 386 -2.58 13.14 -15.00
N PRO A 387 -2.07 12.27 -14.10
CA PRO A 387 -1.43 11.03 -14.53
C PRO A 387 -2.42 10.17 -15.32
N LYS A 388 -1.92 9.44 -16.32
CA LYS A 388 -2.70 8.41 -17.02
C LYS A 388 -2.97 7.25 -16.05
N VAL A 389 -4.23 7.02 -15.73
CA VAL A 389 -4.70 5.77 -15.13
C VAL A 389 -5.24 4.90 -16.26
N GLU A 390 -4.51 3.86 -16.64
CA GLU A 390 -4.97 2.89 -17.64
C GLU A 390 -5.76 1.78 -16.95
N ILE A 391 -7.06 2.00 -16.80
CA ILE A 391 -8.03 0.99 -16.34
C ILE A 391 -8.33 0.06 -17.52
N SER A 392 -7.56 -1.01 -17.65
CA SER A 392 -7.98 -2.18 -18.42
C SER A 392 -9.06 -2.93 -17.63
N THR A 393 -10.14 -3.29 -18.32
CA THR A 393 -11.22 -4.15 -17.81
C THR A 393 -11.34 -5.40 -18.69
N ASP A 394 -10.21 -5.90 -19.15
CA ASP A 394 -10.14 -7.09 -19.99
C ASP A 394 -10.46 -8.31 -19.13
N ARG A 395 -11.65 -8.88 -19.34
CA ARG A 395 -11.99 -10.23 -18.92
C ARG A 395 -11.51 -11.15 -20.04
N ASP A 396 -10.36 -11.77 -19.81
CA ASP A 396 -9.95 -12.93 -20.59
C ASP A 396 -10.71 -14.15 -20.04
N ASP A 397 -11.47 -14.83 -20.91
CA ASP A 397 -12.18 -16.10 -20.65
C ASP A 397 -11.25 -17.33 -20.85
#